data_AF-A0A3D0QIC1-F1
#
_entry.id   AF-A0A3D0QIC1-F1
#
_cell.length_a   1.000
_cell.length_b   1.000
_cell.length_c   1.000
_cell.angle_alpha   90.00
_cell.angle_beta   90.00
_cell.angle_gamma   90.00
#
_symmetry.space_group_name_H-M   'P 1'
#
loop_
_entity.id
_entity.type
_entity.pdbx_description
1 polymer ?
#
loop_
_entity_poly.entity_id
_entity_poly.type
_entity_poly.pdbx_seq_one_letter_code
_entity_poly.pdbx_strand_id
1 'polypeptide(L)'
;MALVLAFCVPTLSPEGLAQAVLRGKILAPDGKPASRATIESLDFVTNTAFDSTQTGNDGFFSLSLRHTGLHRVRFSVGTRRELLARIYIQHLTDVEVRFTQDLSVTPWLIFKDSTSRTAKLFAIYNEIGEELARFRTATRNRTLRPGESSKGIFDWSPHIFRSNQQLNSETDSTVRQALFIARLVPSFFGDTLSPAAARLSLNSIS
;
A
#
# COMPACT_ATOMS: atom_id res chain seq x y z
N MET A 1 23.94 16.71 -6.29
CA MET A 1 23.52 16.83 -4.88
C MET A 1 22.77 15.54 -4.52
N ALA A 2 23.41 14.62 -3.79
CA ALA A 2 22.82 13.32 -3.47
C ALA A 2 22.11 13.42 -2.11
N LEU A 3 20.79 13.23 -2.10
CA LEU A 3 20.00 13.17 -0.88
C LEU A 3 20.16 11.77 -0.27
N VAL A 4 21.05 11.64 0.71
CA VAL A 4 21.19 10.41 1.51
C VAL A 4 20.11 10.44 2.59
N LEU A 5 19.05 9.67 2.40
CA LEU A 5 18.05 9.41 3.44
C LEU A 5 18.66 8.37 4.41
N ALA A 6 19.18 8.86 5.54
CA ALA A 6 19.63 8.01 6.64
C ALA A 6 18.39 7.36 7.29
N PHE A 7 18.19 6.07 7.03
CA PHE A 7 17.21 5.27 7.76
C PHE A 7 17.77 4.98 9.16
N CYS A 8 17.18 5.61 10.18
CA CYS A 8 17.42 5.23 11.55
C CYS A 8 16.77 3.85 11.77
N VAL A 9 17.57 2.79 11.74
CA VAL A 9 17.14 1.45 12.16
C VAL A 9 17.05 1.49 13.69
N PRO A 10 15.86 1.35 14.31
CA PRO A 10 15.79 1.31 15.76
C PRO A 10 16.55 0.08 16.26
N THR A 11 17.48 0.31 17.17
CA THR A 11 18.22 -0.73 17.90
C THR A 11 17.23 -1.60 18.67
N LEU A 12 17.21 -2.89 18.34
CA LEU A 12 16.44 -3.90 19.07
C LEU A 12 16.96 -3.99 20.50
N SER A 13 16.15 -3.58 21.48
CA SER A 13 16.38 -3.90 22.89
C SER A 13 16.10 -5.39 23.13
N PRO A 14 16.97 -6.13 23.83
CA PRO A 14 16.83 -7.58 24.02
C PRO A 14 15.80 -8.00 25.08
N GLU A 15 15.07 -7.06 25.70
CA GLU A 15 14.09 -7.39 26.75
C GLU A 15 12.67 -7.07 26.32
N GLY A 16 11.94 -8.14 25.95
CA GLY A 16 10.53 -8.12 25.54
C GLY A 16 10.37 -7.91 24.03
N LEU A 17 10.28 -9.00 23.26
CA LEU A 17 9.81 -8.95 21.88
C LEU A 17 8.43 -8.29 21.89
N ALA A 18 8.35 -7.01 21.52
CA ALA A 18 7.08 -6.30 21.44
C ALA A 18 6.21 -7.02 20.41
N GLN A 19 5.26 -7.83 20.91
CA GLN A 19 4.38 -8.61 20.07
C GLN A 19 3.45 -7.65 19.34
N ALA A 20 3.51 -7.70 18.02
CA ALA A 20 2.67 -6.91 17.14
C ALA A 20 1.47 -7.75 16.69
N VAL A 21 0.33 -7.13 16.45
CA VAL A 21 -0.85 -7.84 15.96
C VAL A 21 -1.42 -7.15 14.73
N LEU A 22 -1.50 -7.88 13.62
CA LEU A 22 -2.26 -7.48 12.45
C LEU A 22 -3.63 -8.15 12.50
N ARG A 23 -4.69 -7.36 12.55
CA ARG A 23 -6.06 -7.89 12.48
C ARG A 23 -6.75 -7.33 11.27
N GLY A 24 -7.84 -7.97 10.90
CA GLY A 24 -8.61 -7.44 9.80
C GLY A 24 -9.71 -8.35 9.32
N LYS A 25 -10.28 -7.94 8.18
CA LYS A 25 -11.31 -8.68 7.47
C LYS A 25 -10.92 -8.85 6.01
N ILE A 26 -11.15 -10.03 5.47
CA ILE A 26 -10.97 -10.30 4.03
C ILE A 26 -12.35 -10.47 3.40
N LEU A 27 -12.59 -9.75 2.31
CA LEU A 27 -13.75 -9.89 1.45
C LEU A 27 -13.35 -10.60 0.16
N ALA A 28 -14.12 -11.62 -0.19
CA ALA A 28 -14.03 -12.36 -1.43
C ALA A 28 -14.52 -11.48 -2.61
N PRO A 29 -14.27 -11.91 -3.86
CA PRO A 29 -14.69 -11.17 -5.06
C PRO A 29 -16.19 -10.87 -5.18
N ASP A 30 -17.05 -11.68 -4.54
CA ASP A 30 -18.49 -11.46 -4.48
C ASP A 30 -18.90 -10.45 -3.39
N GLY A 31 -17.93 -9.83 -2.72
CA GLY A 31 -18.13 -8.89 -1.62
C GLY A 31 -18.47 -9.55 -0.28
N LYS A 32 -18.60 -10.88 -0.22
CA LYS A 32 -18.88 -11.60 1.02
C LYS A 32 -17.60 -11.83 1.81
N PRO A 33 -17.68 -12.09 3.13
CA PRO A 33 -16.51 -12.45 3.91
C PRO A 33 -15.85 -13.73 3.36
N ALA A 34 -14.53 -13.68 3.16
CA ALA A 34 -13.77 -14.82 2.70
C ALA A 34 -13.38 -15.70 3.89
N SER A 35 -13.99 -16.90 4.00
CA SER A 35 -13.61 -17.89 5.01
C SER A 35 -12.36 -18.67 4.61
N ARG A 36 -11.53 -19.08 5.57
CA ARG A 36 -10.31 -19.89 5.34
C ARG A 36 -9.32 -19.26 4.35
N ALA A 37 -9.41 -17.95 4.11
CA ALA A 37 -8.35 -17.19 3.48
C ALA A 37 -7.11 -17.22 4.39
N THR A 38 -5.94 -17.40 3.78
CA THR A 38 -4.65 -17.52 4.47
C THR A 38 -3.97 -16.16 4.52
N ILE A 39 -3.39 -15.82 5.67
CA ILE A 39 -2.57 -14.62 5.86
C ILE A 39 -1.22 -15.05 6.41
N GLU A 40 -0.14 -14.63 5.77
CA GLU A 40 1.22 -15.00 6.12
C GLU A 40 2.13 -13.78 6.16
N SER A 41 2.94 -13.64 7.20
CA SER A 41 4.09 -12.75 7.18
C SER A 41 5.29 -13.49 6.61
N LEU A 42 5.97 -12.88 5.65
CA LEU A 42 7.05 -13.46 4.89
C LEU A 42 8.38 -12.77 5.18
N ASP A 43 9.44 -13.55 5.15
CA ASP A 43 10.79 -13.03 5.05
C ASP A 43 11.00 -12.22 3.77
N PHE A 44 11.70 -11.08 3.89
CA PHE A 44 11.93 -10.20 2.74
C PHE A 44 12.82 -10.82 1.68
N VAL A 45 13.76 -11.68 2.07
CA VAL A 45 14.79 -12.25 1.19
C VAL A 45 14.33 -13.58 0.60
N THR A 46 13.84 -14.47 1.46
CA THR A 46 13.54 -15.86 1.10
C THR A 46 12.07 -16.08 0.72
N ASN A 47 11.17 -15.13 1.00
CA ASN A 47 9.70 -15.30 0.91
C ASN A 47 9.15 -16.46 1.74
N THR A 48 9.90 -16.95 2.71
CA THR A 48 9.44 -18.01 3.61
C THR A 48 8.48 -17.43 4.63
N ALA A 49 7.36 -18.10 4.89
CA ALA A 49 6.42 -17.67 5.92
C ALA A 49 7.02 -17.86 7.32
N PHE A 50 7.02 -16.80 8.12
CA PHE A 50 7.43 -16.82 9.52
C PHE A 50 6.27 -17.04 10.48
N ASP A 51 5.16 -16.35 10.21
CA ASP A 51 3.95 -16.36 11.00
C ASP A 51 2.76 -16.49 10.04
N SER A 52 1.75 -17.29 10.39
CA SER A 52 0.56 -17.49 9.55
C SER A 52 -0.71 -17.62 10.37
N THR A 53 -1.84 -17.26 9.76
CA THR A 53 -3.17 -17.44 10.32
C THR A 53 -4.19 -17.64 9.20
N GLN A 54 -5.43 -17.98 9.57
CA GLN A 54 -6.55 -18.07 8.64
C GLN A 54 -7.74 -17.26 9.15
N THR A 55 -8.56 -16.81 8.21
CA THR A 55 -9.83 -16.16 8.52
C THR A 55 -10.88 -17.15 9.04
N GLY A 56 -11.70 -16.68 9.98
CA GLY A 56 -12.93 -17.34 10.39
C GLY A 56 -14.02 -17.29 9.31
N ASN A 57 -15.19 -17.88 9.59
CA ASN A 57 -16.34 -17.87 8.67
C ASN A 57 -16.91 -16.45 8.42
N ASP A 58 -16.65 -15.54 9.34
CA ASP A 58 -16.99 -14.12 9.28
C ASP A 58 -15.96 -13.29 8.51
N GLY A 59 -14.92 -13.93 7.97
CA GLY A 59 -13.82 -13.33 7.21
C GLY A 59 -12.82 -12.55 8.06
N PHE A 60 -12.94 -12.59 9.39
CA PHE A 60 -12.01 -11.90 10.28
C PHE A 60 -10.78 -12.75 10.59
N PHE A 61 -9.64 -12.10 10.76
CA PHE A 61 -8.38 -12.73 11.17
C PHE A 61 -7.65 -11.90 12.23
N SER A 62 -6.75 -12.58 12.95
CA SER A 62 -5.76 -11.97 13.83
C SER A 62 -4.45 -12.72 13.67
N LEU A 63 -3.42 -12.03 13.19
CA LEU A 63 -2.05 -12.52 12.99
C LEU A 63 -1.14 -11.88 14.03
N SER A 64 -0.61 -12.71 14.93
CA SER A 64 0.42 -12.27 15.88
C SER A 64 1.79 -12.34 15.21
N LEU A 65 2.58 -11.28 15.39
CA LEU A 65 3.89 -11.09 14.78
C LEU A 65 4.92 -10.90 15.88
N ARG A 66 6.13 -11.43 15.62
CA ARG A 66 7.21 -11.44 16.60
C ARG A 66 7.77 -10.07 16.94
N HIS A 67 7.61 -9.09 16.06
CA HIS A 67 8.12 -7.74 16.23
C HIS A 67 7.25 -6.71 15.51
N THR A 68 7.27 -5.47 16.00
CA THR A 68 6.80 -4.30 15.25
C THR A 68 7.74 -4.01 14.07
N GLY A 69 7.29 -3.24 13.08
CA GLY A 69 8.11 -2.76 11.97
C GLY A 69 7.52 -3.06 10.61
N LEU A 70 8.34 -3.01 9.57
CA LEU A 70 7.92 -3.33 8.21
C LEU A 70 7.86 -4.84 8.01
N HIS A 71 6.71 -5.33 7.57
CA HIS A 71 6.44 -6.73 7.26
C HIS A 71 6.04 -6.88 5.79
N ARG A 72 6.37 -8.02 5.19
CA ARG A 72 5.85 -8.41 3.89
C ARG A 72 4.75 -9.43 4.12
N VAL A 73 3.50 -9.05 3.90
CA VAL A 73 2.32 -9.86 4.21
C VAL A 73 1.69 -10.37 2.91
N ARG A 74 1.48 -11.68 2.83
CA ARG A 74 0.71 -12.33 1.77
C ARG A 74 -0.68 -12.64 2.28
N PHE A 75 -1.69 -12.25 1.52
CA PHE A 75 -3.09 -12.61 1.71
C PHE A 75 -3.52 -13.49 0.55
N SER A 76 -4.05 -14.68 0.81
CA SER A 76 -4.46 -15.62 -0.23
C SER A 76 -5.90 -16.10 -0.01
N VAL A 77 -6.73 -16.02 -1.07
CA VAL A 77 -8.11 -16.53 -1.08
C VAL A 77 -8.21 -17.65 -2.12
N GLY A 78 -8.18 -18.90 -1.65
CA GLY A 78 -8.03 -20.06 -2.52
C GLY A 78 -6.66 -20.12 -3.19
N THR A 79 -6.54 -20.78 -4.33
CA THR A 79 -5.24 -21.10 -4.97
C THR A 79 -4.76 -20.08 -6.02
N ARG A 80 -5.62 -19.14 -6.44
CA ARG A 80 -5.34 -18.26 -7.59
C ARG A 80 -5.39 -16.77 -7.26
N ARG A 81 -5.73 -16.40 -6.02
CA ARG A 81 -5.95 -15.00 -5.65
C ARG A 81 -5.04 -14.68 -4.49
N GLU A 82 -4.00 -13.91 -4.78
CA GLU A 82 -3.02 -13.48 -3.80
C GLU A 82 -2.84 -11.96 -3.88
N LEU A 83 -2.68 -11.34 -2.71
CA LEU A 83 -2.18 -9.99 -2.55
C LEU A 83 -0.92 -10.06 -1.72
N LEU A 84 0.16 -9.49 -2.24
CA LEU A 84 1.40 -9.33 -1.51
C LEU A 84 1.59 -7.86 -1.19
N ALA A 85 1.50 -7.51 0.08
CA ALA A 85 1.60 -6.15 0.55
C ALA A 85 2.81 -5.97 1.47
N ARG A 86 3.41 -4.79 1.46
CA ARG A 86 4.32 -4.37 2.52
C ARG A 86 3.53 -3.53 3.51
N ILE A 87 3.58 -3.89 4.78
CA ILE A 87 2.77 -3.26 5.83
C ILE A 87 3.68 -2.91 6.99
N TYR A 88 3.65 -1.65 7.43
CA TYR A 88 4.31 -1.27 8.67
C TYR A 88 3.35 -1.49 9.83
N ILE A 89 3.70 -2.42 10.73
CA ILE A 89 2.83 -2.90 11.80
C ILE A 89 3.44 -2.45 13.12
N GLN A 90 2.68 -1.68 13.89
CA GLN A 90 3.05 -1.26 15.24
C GLN A 90 2.51 -2.28 16.25
N HIS A 91 1.93 -1.84 17.36
CA HIS A 91 1.36 -2.77 18.36
C HIS A 91 0.08 -3.44 17.84
N LEU A 92 -0.81 -2.66 17.23
CA LEU A 92 -2.05 -3.14 16.63
C LEU A 92 -2.24 -2.44 15.28
N THR A 93 -2.62 -3.18 14.26
CA THR A 93 -2.95 -2.62 12.94
C THR A 93 -4.15 -3.35 12.38
N ASP A 94 -5.21 -2.59 12.09
CA ASP A 94 -6.44 -3.12 11.53
C ASP A 94 -6.52 -2.84 10.03
N VAL A 95 -6.78 -3.89 9.24
CA VAL A 95 -6.90 -3.79 7.79
C VAL A 95 -8.16 -4.46 7.25
N GLU A 96 -8.62 -4.04 6.08
CA GLU A 96 -9.63 -4.72 5.29
C GLU A 96 -9.05 -4.98 3.90
N VAL A 97 -9.09 -6.24 3.49
CA VAL A 97 -8.61 -6.67 2.17
C VAL A 97 -9.82 -7.01 1.31
N ARG A 98 -9.92 -6.44 0.12
CA ARG A 98 -11.00 -6.72 -0.82
C ARG A 98 -10.44 -7.30 -2.12
N PHE A 99 -10.80 -8.54 -2.42
CA PHE A 99 -10.50 -9.13 -3.72
C PHE A 99 -11.56 -8.74 -4.74
N THR A 100 -11.18 -8.65 -6.00
CA THR A 100 -12.04 -8.27 -7.14
C THR A 100 -12.34 -9.49 -8.00
N GLN A 101 -13.49 -9.52 -8.71
CA GLN A 101 -13.80 -10.65 -9.61
C GLN A 101 -12.78 -10.77 -10.74
N ASP A 102 -12.40 -9.62 -11.29
CA ASP A 102 -11.34 -9.50 -12.27
C ASP A 102 -9.98 -9.78 -11.63
N LEU A 103 -9.29 -10.81 -12.13
CA LEU A 103 -7.95 -11.22 -11.69
C LEU A 103 -6.85 -10.27 -12.19
N SER A 104 -7.14 -9.44 -13.20
CA SER A 104 -6.21 -8.42 -13.68
C SER A 104 -6.20 -7.17 -12.79
N VAL A 105 -7.21 -7.02 -11.93
CA VAL A 105 -7.31 -5.92 -10.97
C VAL A 105 -6.63 -6.32 -9.67
N THR A 106 -5.69 -5.51 -9.21
CA THR A 106 -5.01 -5.73 -7.93
C THR A 106 -6.00 -5.64 -6.77
N PRO A 107 -6.02 -6.61 -5.84
CA PRO A 107 -6.85 -6.55 -4.64
C PRO A 107 -6.57 -5.28 -3.81
N TRP A 108 -7.57 -4.80 -3.10
CA TRP A 108 -7.47 -3.56 -2.33
C TRP A 108 -7.08 -3.87 -0.88
N LEU A 109 -6.13 -3.12 -0.33
CA LEU A 109 -5.79 -3.11 1.09
C LEU A 109 -6.18 -1.76 1.70
N ILE A 110 -7.03 -1.78 2.72
CA ILE A 110 -7.59 -0.59 3.36
C ILE A 110 -7.22 -0.63 4.84
N PHE A 111 -6.54 0.39 5.35
CA PHE A 111 -6.23 0.49 6.78
C PHE A 111 -7.44 1.07 7.53
N LYS A 112 -7.99 0.32 8.49
CA LYS A 112 -9.21 0.68 9.24
C LYS A 112 -8.91 1.54 10.46
N ASP A 113 -7.83 1.23 11.16
CA ASP A 113 -7.33 2.07 12.23
C ASP A 113 -6.00 2.69 11.81
N SER A 114 -6.11 3.85 11.18
CA SER A 114 -4.99 4.58 10.57
C SER A 114 -4.52 5.75 11.44
N THR A 115 -4.85 5.76 12.74
CA THR A 115 -4.44 6.85 13.65
C THR A 115 -2.92 7.04 13.71
N SER A 116 -2.15 6.00 13.41
CA SER A 116 -0.70 6.09 13.28
C SER A 116 -0.27 6.78 11.99
N ARG A 117 0.25 8.02 12.13
CA ARG A 117 0.94 8.77 11.06
C ARG A 117 1.93 7.89 10.29
N THR A 118 2.73 7.09 10.98
CA THR A 118 3.76 6.24 10.36
C THR A 118 3.15 5.18 9.45
N ALA A 119 2.06 4.52 9.88
CA ALA A 119 1.38 3.52 9.06
C ALA A 119 0.80 4.15 7.78
N LYS A 120 0.19 5.33 7.90
CA LYS A 120 -0.32 6.11 6.76
C LYS A 120 0.79 6.48 5.77
N LEU A 121 1.92 6.99 6.26
CA LEU A 121 3.07 7.33 5.41
C LEU A 121 3.61 6.11 4.67
N PHE A 122 3.78 4.97 5.35
CA PHE A 122 4.23 3.73 4.70
C PHE A 122 3.25 3.22 3.64
N ALA A 123 1.95 3.29 3.91
CA ALA A 123 0.94 2.90 2.92
C ALA A 123 1.08 3.73 1.63
N ILE A 124 1.27 5.05 1.77
CA ILE A 124 1.49 5.95 0.63
C ILE A 124 2.75 5.58 -0.14
N TYR A 125 3.88 5.34 0.54
CA TYR A 125 5.13 4.98 -0.12
C TYR A 125 5.04 3.63 -0.85
N ASN A 126 4.34 2.65 -0.27
CA ASN A 126 4.14 1.35 -0.92
C ASN A 126 3.26 1.47 -2.16
N GLU A 127 2.18 2.26 -2.10
CA GLU A 127 1.34 2.55 -3.26
C GLU A 127 2.15 3.18 -4.39
N ILE A 128 2.97 4.21 -4.10
CA ILE A 128 3.87 4.82 -5.09
C ILE A 128 4.82 3.77 -5.68
N GLY A 129 5.43 2.94 -4.84
CA GLY A 129 6.37 1.91 -5.26
C GLY A 129 5.75 0.87 -6.19
N GLU A 130 4.52 0.44 -5.89
CA GLU A 130 3.76 -0.48 -6.73
C GLU A 130 3.38 0.14 -8.07
N GLU A 131 2.88 1.37 -8.07
CA GLU A 131 2.52 2.07 -9.31
C GLU A 131 3.76 2.31 -10.19
N LEU A 132 4.90 2.66 -9.59
CA LEU A 132 6.18 2.74 -10.31
C LEU A 132 6.61 1.38 -10.89
N ALA A 133 6.37 0.28 -10.18
CA ALA A 133 6.69 -1.06 -10.69
C ALA A 133 5.76 -1.46 -11.86
N ARG A 134 4.46 -1.13 -11.77
CA ARG A 134 3.49 -1.35 -12.86
C ARG A 134 3.84 -0.52 -14.08
N PHE A 135 4.16 0.76 -13.88
CA PHE A 135 4.63 1.64 -14.93
C PHE A 135 5.87 1.08 -15.63
N ARG A 136 6.93 0.72 -14.87
CA ARG A 136 8.14 0.10 -15.44
C ARG A 136 7.87 -1.16 -16.24
N THR A 137 6.89 -1.96 -15.80
CA THR A 137 6.48 -3.18 -16.49
C THR A 137 5.75 -2.84 -17.80
N ALA A 138 4.84 -1.87 -17.78
CA ALA A 138 4.13 -1.39 -18.97
C ALA A 138 5.07 -0.75 -19.99
N THR A 139 6.12 -0.05 -19.53
CA THR A 139 7.13 0.58 -20.40
C THR A 139 8.30 -0.34 -20.73
N ARG A 140 8.30 -1.61 -20.30
CA ARG A 140 9.47 -2.51 -20.44
C ARG A 140 9.95 -2.66 -21.87
N ASN A 141 9.02 -2.64 -22.83
CA ASN A 141 9.29 -2.79 -24.26
C ASN A 141 9.28 -1.45 -25.01
N ARG A 142 9.21 -0.32 -24.29
CA ARG A 142 9.13 1.02 -24.89
C ARG A 142 9.94 2.02 -24.08
N THR A 143 11.06 2.46 -24.66
CA THR A 143 11.85 3.55 -24.08
C THR A 143 11.10 4.87 -24.28
N LEU A 144 10.55 5.42 -23.20
CA LEU A 144 10.03 6.78 -23.20
C LEU A 144 11.18 7.76 -23.45
N ARG A 145 11.06 8.59 -24.46
CA ARG A 145 12.03 9.68 -24.67
C ARG A 145 11.82 10.77 -23.61
N PRO A 146 12.87 11.52 -23.23
CA PRO A 146 12.69 12.70 -22.38
C PRO A 146 11.61 13.63 -22.96
N GLY A 147 10.59 13.96 -22.16
CA GLY A 147 9.46 14.80 -22.56
C GLY A 147 8.30 14.08 -23.27
N GLU A 148 8.43 12.77 -23.54
CA GLU A 148 7.32 11.95 -24.04
C GLU A 148 6.38 11.60 -22.87
N SER A 149 5.11 11.93 -23.03
CA SER A 149 4.05 11.62 -22.06
C SER A 149 3.81 10.10 -22.02
N SER A 150 3.53 9.56 -20.82
CA SER A 150 3.12 8.16 -20.66
C SER A 150 1.67 7.88 -21.06
N LYS A 151 0.93 8.91 -21.50
CA LYS A 151 -0.44 8.81 -21.96
C LYS A 151 -0.57 7.80 -23.12
N GLY A 152 -1.41 6.79 -22.93
CA GLY A 152 -1.62 5.69 -23.88
C GLY A 152 -0.67 4.49 -23.68
N ILE A 153 0.29 4.59 -22.75
CA ILE A 153 1.17 3.48 -22.35
C ILE A 153 0.81 3.01 -20.94
N PHE A 154 0.53 3.95 -20.04
CA PHE A 154 0.12 3.66 -18.67
C PHE A 154 -0.97 4.63 -18.23
N ASP A 155 -2.03 4.12 -17.60
CA ASP A 155 -3.11 4.93 -17.07
C ASP A 155 -2.88 5.24 -15.59
N TRP A 156 -2.49 6.47 -15.29
CA TRP A 156 -2.31 6.97 -13.93
C TRP A 156 -3.62 7.40 -13.25
N SER A 157 -4.75 7.39 -13.95
CA SER A 157 -6.03 7.88 -13.43
C SER A 157 -6.46 7.18 -12.14
N PRO A 158 -6.33 5.84 -11.99
CA PRO A 158 -6.65 5.15 -10.74
C PRO A 158 -5.83 5.66 -9.55
N HIS A 159 -4.52 5.88 -9.75
CA HIS A 159 -3.60 6.39 -8.72
C HIS A 159 -3.96 7.82 -8.29
N ILE A 160 -4.19 8.71 -9.27
CA ILE A 160 -4.58 10.09 -9.02
C ILE A 160 -5.91 10.15 -8.26
N PHE A 161 -6.88 9.34 -8.67
CA PHE A 161 -8.19 9.26 -8.02
C PHE A 161 -8.08 8.85 -6.55
N ARG A 162 -7.33 7.78 -6.25
CA ARG A 162 -7.12 7.31 -4.87
C ARG A 162 -6.41 8.35 -4.00
N SER A 163 -5.33 8.94 -4.53
CA SER A 163 -4.59 10.00 -3.84
C SER A 163 -5.51 11.19 -3.50
N ASN A 164 -6.38 11.61 -4.43
CA ASN A 164 -7.35 12.69 -4.19
C ASN A 164 -8.39 12.33 -3.11
N GLN A 165 -8.94 11.11 -3.15
CA GLN A 165 -9.89 10.68 -2.12
C GLN A 165 -9.27 10.69 -0.74
N GLN A 166 -8.05 10.14 -0.60
CA GLN A 166 -7.32 10.11 0.67
C GLN A 166 -6.99 11.53 1.15
N LEU A 167 -6.53 12.42 0.26
CA LEU A 167 -6.20 13.80 0.60
C LEU A 167 -7.41 14.57 1.17
N ASN A 168 -8.60 14.35 0.63
CA ASN A 168 -9.83 15.00 1.08
C ASN A 168 -10.27 14.54 2.48
N SER A 169 -9.90 13.33 2.88
CA SER A 169 -10.22 12.78 4.20
C SER A 169 -9.11 12.95 5.24
N GLU A 170 -7.90 13.31 4.83
CA GLU A 170 -6.73 13.32 5.72
C GLU A 170 -6.57 14.66 6.45
N THR A 171 -6.37 14.58 7.76
CA THR A 171 -6.19 15.73 8.65
C THR A 171 -4.73 15.92 9.08
N ASP A 172 -3.89 14.87 9.05
CA ASP A 172 -2.49 14.99 9.40
C ASP A 172 -1.69 15.68 8.28
N SER A 173 -1.00 16.77 8.60
CA SER A 173 -0.29 17.59 7.62
C SER A 173 0.88 16.86 6.96
N THR A 174 1.59 15.99 7.67
CA THR A 174 2.70 15.21 7.11
C THR A 174 2.17 14.16 6.14
N VAL A 175 1.06 13.51 6.49
CA VAL A 175 0.41 12.53 5.61
C VAL A 175 -0.16 13.23 4.37
N ARG A 176 -0.80 14.39 4.51
CA ARG A 176 -1.26 15.21 3.36
C ARG A 176 -0.11 15.59 2.44
N GLN A 177 1.04 15.99 2.97
CA GLN A 177 2.23 16.28 2.16
C GLN A 177 2.72 15.05 1.39
N ALA A 178 2.75 13.88 2.04
CA ALA A 178 3.12 12.64 1.36
C ALA A 178 2.12 12.26 0.26
N LEU A 179 0.81 12.39 0.51
CA LEU A 179 -0.25 12.18 -0.49
C LEU A 179 -0.12 13.16 -1.66
N PHE A 180 0.24 14.41 -1.36
CA PHE A 180 0.51 15.40 -2.39
C PHE A 180 1.68 15.00 -3.27
N ILE A 181 2.80 14.57 -2.67
CA ILE A 181 3.96 14.06 -3.42
C ILE A 181 3.57 12.82 -4.24
N ALA A 182 2.81 11.88 -3.65
CA ALA A 182 2.32 10.69 -4.33
C ALA A 182 1.53 11.05 -5.58
N ARG A 183 0.64 12.03 -5.47
CA ARG A 183 -0.17 12.54 -6.58
C ARG A 183 0.67 13.16 -7.71
N LEU A 184 1.83 13.73 -7.41
CA LEU A 184 2.72 14.33 -8.41
C LEU A 184 3.52 13.29 -9.21
N VAL A 185 3.53 12.02 -8.80
CA VAL A 185 4.30 10.94 -9.45
C VAL A 185 4.13 10.92 -10.98
N PRO A 186 2.91 11.01 -11.55
CA PRO A 186 2.72 11.02 -13.01
C PRO A 186 3.43 12.18 -13.71
N SER A 187 3.53 13.35 -13.07
CA SER A 187 4.18 14.54 -13.66
C SER A 187 5.69 14.41 -13.77
N PHE A 188 6.33 13.53 -12.99
CA PHE A 188 7.73 13.18 -13.22
C PHE A 188 7.94 12.36 -14.51
N PHE A 189 6.87 11.78 -15.07
CA PHE A 189 6.90 10.97 -16.29
C PHE A 189 6.22 11.65 -17.48
N GLY A 190 6.17 12.98 -17.48
CA GLY A 190 5.66 13.78 -18.61
C GLY A 190 4.14 13.83 -18.72
N ASP A 191 3.40 13.23 -17.78
CA ASP A 191 1.94 13.34 -17.73
C ASP A 191 1.51 14.59 -16.95
N THR A 192 0.90 15.52 -17.67
CA THR A 192 0.32 16.71 -17.04
C THR A 192 -0.87 16.29 -16.19
N LEU A 193 -0.84 16.68 -14.91
CA LEU A 193 -2.03 16.61 -14.07
C LEU A 193 -3.15 17.40 -14.76
N SER A 194 -4.35 16.83 -14.82
CA SER A 194 -5.47 17.57 -15.41
C SER A 194 -5.66 18.91 -14.68
N PRO A 195 -6.19 19.96 -15.34
CA PRO A 195 -6.43 21.25 -14.70
C PRO A 195 -7.30 21.15 -13.43
N ALA A 196 -8.20 20.16 -13.36
CA ALA A 196 -9.00 19.87 -12.17
C ALA A 196 -8.13 19.34 -11.01
N ALA A 197 -7.12 18.52 -11.32
CA ALA A 197 -6.15 18.10 -10.33
C ALA A 197 -5.26 19.28 -9.87
N ALA A 198 -4.77 20.12 -10.79
CA ALA A 198 -3.97 21.30 -10.45
C ALA A 198 -4.73 22.36 -9.62
N ARG A 199 -6.05 22.45 -9.73
CA ARG A 199 -6.87 23.37 -8.92
C ARG A 199 -7.02 22.92 -7.47
N LEU A 200 -7.12 21.62 -7.22
CA LEU A 200 -7.20 21.08 -5.85
C LEU A 200 -5.88 21.25 -5.07
N SER A 201 -4.73 21.40 -5.75
CA SER A 201 -3.43 21.58 -5.09
C SER A 201 -3.20 22.97 -4.48
N LEU A 202 -3.88 24.00 -4.99
CA LEU A 202 -3.72 25.37 -4.46
C LEU A 202 -4.52 25.60 -3.19
N ASN A 203 -5.64 24.89 -3.01
CA ASN A 203 -6.52 25.04 -1.84
C ASN A 203 -6.12 24.16 -0.65
N SER A 204 -5.12 23.29 -0.80
CA SER A 204 -4.68 22.37 0.27
C SER A 204 -3.42 22.83 1.01
N ILE A 205 -2.82 23.96 0.60
CA ILE A 205 -1.57 24.54 1.15
C ILE A 205 -1.86 25.73 2.11
N SER A 206 -3.11 26.19 2.18
CA SER A 206 -3.58 27.21 3.13
C SER A 206 -4.02 26.60 4.45
#